data_AF-A0A8H9C389-F1
#
_entry.id   AF-A0A8H9C389-F1
#
_cell.length_a   1.000
_cell.length_b   1.000
_cell.length_c   1.000
_cell.angle_alpha   90.00
_cell.angle_beta   90.00
_cell.angle_gamma   90.00
#
_symmetry.space_group_name_H-M   'P 1'
#
loop_
_entity.id
_entity.type
_entity.pdbx_description
1 polymer ?
#
loop_
_entity_poly.entity_id
_entity_poly.type
_entity_poly.pdbx_seq_one_letter_code
_entity_poly.pdbx_strand_id
1 'polypeptide(L)'
;MRRAWSVRVAGRVVAHVQAIALVGVTLRASEAGRIRCLRTGARDVHAWARGIVTEGARPPGAIRLRYRLEQPGFRAGGRIVTAAAAAWFEADGSAWIEGGGDASVDHQRPAHGRDALDAARGLAG
;
A
#
# COMPACT_ATOMS: atom_id res chain seq x y z
N MET A 1 13.30 17.47 -5.76
CA MET A 1 12.48 16.35 -6.25
C MET A 1 11.17 16.31 -5.46
N ARG A 2 10.01 16.43 -6.12
CA ARG A 2 8.70 16.25 -5.46
C ARG A 2 8.52 14.75 -5.19
N ARG A 3 8.49 14.35 -3.92
CA ARG A 3 8.17 12.97 -3.52
C ARG A 3 6.66 12.82 -3.64
N ALA A 4 6.20 12.24 -4.74
CA ALA A 4 4.77 12.03 -4.97
C ALA A 4 4.41 10.56 -4.80
N TRP A 5 3.27 10.32 -4.16
CA TRP A 5 2.67 8.99 -4.03
C TRP A 5 1.90 8.64 -5.30
N SER A 6 2.08 7.42 -5.78
CA SER A 6 1.33 6.91 -6.93
C SER A 6 0.02 6.28 -6.46
N VAL A 7 -1.10 6.83 -6.90
CA VAL A 7 -2.44 6.30 -6.60
C VAL A 7 -2.82 5.30 -7.68
N ARG A 8 -3.27 4.11 -7.27
CA ARG A 8 -3.64 3.03 -8.20
C ARG A 8 -5.10 2.62 -8.02
N VAL A 9 -5.79 2.46 -9.15
CA VAL A 9 -7.15 1.90 -9.23
C VAL A 9 -7.13 0.77 -10.25
N ALA A 10 -7.69 -0.39 -9.90
CA ALA A 10 -7.66 -1.60 -10.73
C ALA A 10 -6.26 -1.93 -11.30
N GLY A 11 -5.22 -1.76 -10.48
CA GLY A 11 -3.83 -2.06 -10.85
C GLY A 11 -3.14 -0.99 -11.72
N ARG A 12 -3.82 0.06 -12.17
CA ARG A 12 -3.25 1.14 -12.99
C ARG A 12 -2.99 2.38 -12.16
N VAL A 13 -1.88 3.09 -12.41
CA VAL A 13 -1.64 4.41 -11.81
C VAL A 13 -2.60 5.41 -12.46
N VAL A 14 -3.37 6.12 -11.64
CA VAL A 14 -4.35 7.12 -12.10
C VAL A 14 -4.00 8.54 -11.67
N ALA A 15 -3.14 8.70 -10.65
CA ALA A 15 -2.71 10.01 -10.17
C ALA A 15 -1.38 9.95 -9.42
N HIS A 16 -0.73 11.10 -9.31
CA HIS A 16 0.38 11.35 -8.42
C HIS A 16 0.00 12.46 -7.43
N VAL A 17 0.02 12.16 -6.13
CA VAL A 17 -0.42 13.09 -5.08
C VAL A 17 0.71 13.36 -4.10
N GLN A 18 0.76 14.55 -3.51
CA GLN A 18 1.78 14.88 -2.50
C GLN A 18 1.48 14.20 -1.17
N ALA A 19 0.22 14.13 -0.78
CA ALA A 19 -0.22 13.47 0.43
C ALA A 19 -1.55 12.75 0.20
N ILE A 20 -1.80 11.69 0.96
CA ILE A 20 -3.06 10.94 0.95
C ILE A 20 -3.24 10.22 2.29
N ALA A 21 -4.46 10.20 2.80
CA ALA A 21 -4.84 9.41 3.97
C ALA A 21 -5.80 8.29 3.57
N LEU A 22 -5.66 7.14 4.23
CA LEU A 22 -6.48 5.95 4.00
C LEU A 22 -7.02 5.41 5.33
N VAL A 23 -8.21 4.82 5.31
CA VAL A 23 -8.80 4.02 6.41
C VAL A 23 -9.04 2.58 5.99
N GLY A 24 -9.12 1.67 6.98
CA GLY A 24 -9.30 0.23 6.74
C GLY A 24 -8.14 -0.35 5.95
N VAL A 25 -6.91 -0.05 6.37
CA VAL A 25 -5.72 -0.22 5.55
C VAL A 25 -5.19 -1.65 5.61
N THR A 26 -4.96 -2.25 4.45
CA THR A 26 -4.12 -3.45 4.29
C THR A 26 -2.80 -3.08 3.65
N LEU A 27 -1.71 -3.54 4.24
CA LEU A 27 -0.33 -3.33 3.78
C LEU A 27 0.14 -4.60 3.08
N ARG A 28 0.53 -4.48 1.80
CA ARG A 28 0.99 -5.61 0.99
C ARG A 28 2.42 -5.38 0.56
N ALA A 29 3.30 -6.30 0.95
CA ALA A 29 4.67 -6.38 0.49
C ALA A 29 4.91 -7.76 -0.13
N SER A 30 5.20 -7.80 -1.43
CA SER A 30 5.52 -9.03 -2.14
C SER A 30 6.98 -9.42 -1.86
N GLU A 31 7.19 -10.52 -1.14
CA GLU A 31 8.53 -11.04 -0.90
C GLU A 31 9.22 -11.50 -2.20
N ALA A 32 8.48 -12.17 -3.08
CA ALA A 32 8.99 -12.54 -4.40
C ALA A 32 9.43 -11.30 -5.22
N GLY A 33 8.64 -10.23 -5.16
CA GLY A 33 8.97 -8.95 -5.79
C GLY A 33 10.22 -8.31 -5.16
N ARG A 34 10.32 -8.31 -3.82
CA ARG A 34 11.48 -7.82 -3.06
C ARG A 34 12.76 -8.56 -3.45
N ILE A 35 12.73 -9.90 -3.45
CA ILE A 35 13.87 -10.74 -3.84
C ILE A 35 14.28 -10.49 -5.29
N ARG A 36 13.30 -10.33 -6.20
CA ARG A 36 13.59 -9.97 -7.59
C ARG A 36 14.29 -8.62 -7.70
N CYS A 37 13.82 -7.59 -6.99
CA CYS A 37 14.43 -6.27 -6.98
C CYS A 37 15.87 -6.33 -6.43
N LEU A 38 16.09 -7.06 -5.34
CA LEU A 38 17.44 -7.27 -4.77
C LEU A 38 18.39 -7.96 -5.77
N ARG A 39 17.89 -8.98 -6.49
CA ARG A 39 18.70 -9.75 -7.44
C ARG A 39 19.03 -8.98 -8.72
N THR A 40 18.09 -8.19 -9.22
CA THR A 40 18.16 -7.60 -10.58
C THR A 40 18.45 -6.09 -10.57
N GLY A 41 18.33 -5.42 -9.43
CA GLY A 41 18.35 -3.97 -9.34
C GLY A 41 17.12 -3.28 -9.92
N ALA A 42 16.13 -4.03 -10.42
CA ALA A 42 14.90 -3.49 -10.98
C ALA A 42 14.08 -2.74 -9.92
N ARG A 43 13.42 -1.65 -10.33
CA ARG A 43 12.57 -0.82 -9.47
C ARG A 43 11.08 -1.14 -9.68
N ASP A 44 10.72 -2.39 -9.46
CA ASP A 44 9.33 -2.82 -9.53
C ASP A 44 8.57 -2.36 -8.28
N VAL A 45 7.30 -1.99 -8.42
CA VAL A 45 6.43 -1.74 -7.25
C VAL A 45 6.05 -3.07 -6.62
N HIS A 46 6.65 -3.36 -5.46
CA HIS A 46 6.44 -4.60 -4.71
C HIS A 46 5.95 -4.36 -3.28
N ALA A 47 5.73 -3.10 -2.90
CA ALA A 47 5.16 -2.71 -1.61
C ALA A 47 4.12 -1.59 -1.83
N TRP A 48 2.91 -1.76 -1.31
CA TRP A 48 1.84 -0.78 -1.39
C TRP A 48 0.83 -0.90 -0.25
N ALA A 49 0.04 0.15 -0.04
CA ALA A 49 -1.11 0.15 0.85
C ALA A 49 -2.40 0.15 0.04
N ARG A 50 -3.43 -0.53 0.57
CA ARG A 50 -4.79 -0.51 0.05
C ARG A 50 -5.72 -0.08 1.18
N GLY A 51 -6.66 0.80 0.89
CA GLY A 51 -7.67 1.27 1.82
C GLY A 51 -8.66 2.17 1.11
N ILE A 52 -9.55 2.79 1.88
CA ILE A 52 -10.49 3.80 1.38
C ILE A 52 -9.88 5.17 1.64
N VAL A 53 -9.89 6.04 0.64
CA VAL A 53 -9.40 7.42 0.78
C VAL A 53 -10.26 8.15 1.82
N THR A 54 -9.60 8.83 2.74
CA THR A 54 -10.26 9.68 3.74
C THR A 54 -9.59 11.04 3.78
N GLU A 55 -10.31 12.02 4.32
CA GLU A 55 -9.76 13.26 4.83
C GLU A 55 -9.45 13.13 6.32
N GLY A 56 -8.53 13.94 6.82
CA GLY A 56 -8.20 13.99 8.25
C GLY A 56 -6.70 14.11 8.52
N ALA A 57 -6.36 14.95 9.50
CA ALA A 57 -4.97 15.11 9.94
C ALA A 57 -4.48 13.86 10.66
N ARG A 58 -3.18 13.59 10.54
CA ARG A 58 -2.53 12.52 11.29
C ARG A 58 -2.58 12.83 12.80
N PRO A 59 -3.06 11.92 13.65
CA PRO A 59 -3.03 12.13 15.09
C PRO A 59 -1.59 12.08 15.64
N PRO A 60 -1.29 12.77 16.74
CA PRO A 60 0.06 12.77 17.34
C PRO A 60 0.57 11.38 17.73
N GLY A 61 -0.33 10.45 18.08
CA GLY A 61 0.00 9.07 18.47
C GLY A 61 0.29 8.11 17.30
N ALA A 62 0.18 8.58 16.06
CA ALA A 62 0.45 7.73 14.89
C ALA A 62 1.91 7.25 14.88
N ILE A 63 2.10 5.97 14.56
CA ILE A 63 3.41 5.33 14.58
C ILE A 63 4.00 5.37 13.18
N ARG A 64 5.31 5.61 13.12
CA ARG A 64 6.05 5.65 11.87
C ARG A 64 6.01 4.32 11.13
N LEU A 65 5.46 4.32 9.91
CA LEU A 65 5.48 3.18 9.01
C LEU A 65 6.74 3.23 8.13
N ARG A 66 7.47 2.12 8.06
CA ARG A 66 8.67 2.00 7.24
C ARG A 66 8.60 0.74 6.39
N TYR A 67 9.08 0.87 5.16
CA TYR A 67 9.44 -0.23 4.29
C TYR A 67 10.93 -0.12 3.97
N ARG A 68 11.66 -1.23 4.01
CA ARG A 68 13.08 -1.31 3.66
C ARG A 68 13.27 -2.53 2.77
N LEU A 69 13.98 -2.39 1.66
CA LEU A 69 14.16 -3.48 0.70
C LEU A 69 14.90 -4.68 1.32
N GLU A 70 15.79 -4.38 2.28
CA GLU A 70 16.63 -5.34 3.00
C GLU A 70 15.84 -6.16 4.03
N GLN A 71 14.62 -5.73 4.39
CA GLN A 71 13.80 -6.38 5.41
C GLN A 71 12.43 -6.81 4.84
N PRO A 72 11.89 -7.96 5.24
CA PRO A 72 10.56 -8.35 4.83
C PRO A 72 9.49 -7.50 5.54
N GLY A 73 8.44 -7.17 4.79
CA GLY A 73 7.23 -6.55 5.31
C GLY A 73 7.35 -5.05 5.62
N PHE A 74 6.20 -4.45 5.91
CA PHE A 74 6.15 -3.12 6.51
C PHE A 74 6.36 -3.23 8.02
N ARG A 75 7.01 -2.22 8.60
CA ARG A 75 7.27 -2.17 10.04
C ARG A 75 6.83 -0.86 10.68
N ALA A 76 6.27 -0.97 11.87
CA ALA A 76 5.95 0.15 12.74
C ALA A 76 6.18 -0.28 14.19
N GLY A 77 6.79 0.58 15.01
CA GLY A 77 7.09 0.26 16.41
C GLY A 77 7.93 -1.01 16.61
N GLY A 78 8.80 -1.35 15.64
CA GLY A 78 9.63 -2.55 15.67
C GLY A 78 8.96 -3.85 15.21
N ARG A 79 7.64 -3.86 15.00
CA ARG A 79 6.87 -5.06 14.59
C ARG A 79 6.55 -5.03 13.10
N ILE A 80 6.33 -6.21 12.51
CA ILE A 80 5.75 -6.32 11.17
C ILE A 80 4.26 -5.96 11.26
N VAL A 81 3.78 -5.16 10.32
CA VAL A 81 2.38 -4.73 10.25
C VAL A 81 1.83 -5.05 8.87
N THR A 82 0.69 -5.75 8.83
CA THR A 82 -0.01 -6.10 7.59
C THR A 82 -1.38 -5.43 7.48
N ALA A 83 -1.91 -4.90 8.58
CA ALA A 83 -3.12 -4.10 8.60
C ALA A 83 -3.06 -2.96 9.64
N ALA A 84 -3.77 -1.88 9.36
CA ALA A 84 -3.90 -0.71 10.25
C ALA A 84 -5.30 -0.10 10.13
N ALA A 85 -5.75 0.58 11.18
CA ALA A 85 -7.03 1.28 11.16
C ALA A 85 -7.00 2.45 10.16
N ALA A 86 -5.90 3.19 10.15
CA ALA A 86 -5.65 4.29 9.22
C ALA A 86 -4.16 4.40 8.85
N ALA A 87 -3.88 5.03 7.71
CA ALA A 87 -2.53 5.35 7.27
C ALA A 87 -2.47 6.74 6.62
N TRP A 88 -1.42 7.49 6.92
CA TRP A 88 -1.14 8.81 6.34
C TRP A 88 0.17 8.77 5.58
N PHE A 89 0.13 9.21 4.33
CA PHE A 89 1.26 9.35 3.43
C PHE A 89 1.47 10.84 3.17
N GLU A 90 2.58 11.40 3.63
CA GLU A 90 2.85 12.83 3.67
C GLU A 90 3.83 13.27 2.56
N ALA A 91 3.86 14.58 2.27
CA ALA A 91 4.60 15.18 1.15
C ALA A 91 6.13 15.05 1.22
N ASP A 92 6.67 14.84 2.41
CA ASP A 92 8.08 14.55 2.66
C ASP A 92 8.47 13.09 2.33
N GLY A 93 7.51 12.29 1.81
CA GLY A 93 7.68 10.87 1.49
C GLY A 93 7.56 9.98 2.73
N SER A 94 6.92 10.50 3.76
CA SER A 94 6.81 9.89 5.05
C SER A 94 5.46 9.14 5.17
N ALA A 95 5.45 7.97 5.79
CA ALA A 95 4.25 7.19 6.05
C ALA A 95 4.07 6.92 7.56
N TRP A 96 2.81 6.92 8.01
CA TRP A 96 2.42 6.73 9.39
C TRP A 96 1.14 5.90 9.47
N ILE A 97 0.93 5.21 10.57
CA ILE A 97 -0.27 4.40 10.79
C ILE A 97 -0.85 4.63 12.19
N GLU A 98 -2.14 4.38 12.31
CA GLU A 98 -2.84 4.23 13.57
C GLU A 98 -3.42 2.81 13.66
N GLY A 99 -3.32 2.22 14.86
CA GLY A 99 -3.47 0.78 15.01
C GLY A 99 -2.35 0.01 14.31
N GLY A 100 -2.40 -1.32 14.37
CA GLY A 100 -1.39 -2.16 13.77
C GLY A 100 -1.47 -3.57 14.30
N GLY A 101 -1.87 -4.50 13.43
CA GLY A 101 -1.92 -5.93 13.72
C GLY A 101 -1.13 -6.74 12.71
N ASP A 102 -0.70 -7.92 13.14
CA ASP A 102 -0.29 -9.02 12.30
C ASP A 102 -1.55 -9.73 11.79
N ALA A 103 -2.25 -9.15 10.80
CA ALA A 103 -3.17 -9.95 10.03
C ALA A 103 -2.36 -11.08 9.39
N SER A 104 -2.60 -12.31 9.86
CA SER A 104 -1.99 -13.56 9.43
C SER A 104 -1.80 -13.54 7.92
N VAL A 105 -0.60 -13.89 7.48
CA VAL A 105 -0.16 -13.76 6.08
C VAL A 105 -1.02 -14.64 5.18
N ASP A 106 -2.16 -14.11 4.72
CA ASP A 106 -2.93 -14.76 3.68
C ASP A 106 -2.13 -14.65 2.38
N HIS A 107 -1.58 -15.80 1.99
CA HIS A 107 -0.98 -16.12 0.70
C HIS A 107 -2.03 -16.08 -0.42
N GLN A 108 -2.81 -15.01 -0.53
CA GLN A 108 -3.70 -14.82 -1.67
C GLN A 108 -2.98 -14.07 -2.78
N ARG A 109 -2.38 -14.90 -3.63
CA ARG A 109 -2.11 -14.64 -5.04
C ARG A 109 -3.40 -14.09 -5.69
N PRO A 110 -3.44 -12.86 -6.25
CA PRO A 110 -4.39 -12.61 -7.32
C PRO A 110 -3.82 -13.25 -8.58
N ALA A 111 -4.62 -14.12 -9.17
CA ALA A 111 -4.34 -14.83 -10.40
C ALA A 111 -3.93 -13.86 -11.52
N HIS A 112 -3.04 -14.35 -12.37
CA HIS A 112 -2.92 -13.84 -13.73
C HIS A 112 -4.29 -13.92 -14.43
N GLY A 113 -4.65 -12.86 -15.14
CA GLY A 113 -5.54 -12.92 -16.29
C GLY A 113 -6.99 -12.54 -16.00
N ARG A 114 -7.48 -11.59 -16.80
CA ARG A 114 -8.83 -11.54 -17.39
C ARG A 114 -9.97 -11.88 -16.43
N ASP A 115 -10.69 -10.87 -15.91
CA ASP A 115 -12.14 -10.91 -15.60
C ASP A 115 -12.59 -9.62 -14.90
N ALA A 116 -12.43 -8.49 -15.59
CA ALA A 116 -13.04 -7.21 -15.20
C ALA A 116 -13.87 -6.60 -16.34
N LEU A 117 -14.21 -7.39 -17.37
CA LEU A 117 -14.94 -6.92 -18.54
C LEU A 117 -16.45 -7.26 -18.52
N ASP A 118 -16.93 -8.11 -17.60
CA ASP A 118 -18.36 -8.49 -17.59
C ASP A 118 -19.24 -7.71 -16.60
N ALA A 119 -18.66 -6.91 -15.69
CA ALA A 119 -19.46 -6.14 -14.72
C ALA A 119 -19.95 -4.76 -15.24
N ALA A 120 -19.55 -4.34 -16.44
CA ALA A 120 -19.83 -2.99 -16.96
C ALA A 120 -20.82 -2.96 -18.16
N ARG A 121 -21.59 -4.03 -18.38
CA ARG A 121 -22.62 -4.08 -19.44
C ARG A 121 -24.08 -4.12 -18.94
N GLY A 122 -24.33 -3.87 -17.65
CA GLY A 122 -25.67 -3.99 -17.06
C GLY A 122 -26.49 -2.70 -16.86
N LEU A 123 -25.97 -1.52 -17.18
CA LEU A 123 -26.66 -0.24 -16.86
C LEU A 123 -26.73 0.73 -18.04
N ALA A 124 -27.11 0.21 -19.20
CA ALA A 124 -27.74 0.99 -20.25
C ALA A 124 -28.96 0.21 -20.73
N GLY A 125 -30.03 0.32 -19.93
CA GLY A 125 -31.41 0.04 -20.34
C GLY A 125 -32.16 1.36 -20.33
#